data_AF-A0AAV5C0Z0-F1
#
_entry.id   AF-A0AAV5C0Z0-F1
#
_cell.length_a   1.000
_cell.length_b   1.000
_cell.length_c   1.000
_cell.angle_alpha   90.00
_cell.angle_beta   90.00
_cell.angle_gamma   90.00
#
_symmetry.space_group_name_H-M   'P 1'
#
loop_
_entity.id
_entity.type
_entity.pdbx_description
1 polymer ?
#
loop_
_entity_poly.entity_id
_entity_poly.type
_entity_poly.pdbx_seq_one_letter_code
_entity_poly.pdbx_strand_id
1 'polypeptide(L)'
;MPNFPFLLILLTVAAVSGDDDADPCAGRRIHIRRLPPRFNTDLLRHCGAASFPLSDPSSSATSAPPCESLANHGLGPRTHPRTRSWYRTDPRLFEAFFHRRVQEMGCLAADPADADAVFVPYYAALDALPYVLDPALLDASGSHGAALAEFLARDSPRILARRQGHDHFLVVAGSAWDHAQPLGPQESRLWGSTSLLRLPALANFTFLTLESRAWAWQEHAIPHPTSFHPSTLPLLRAWLARARRSRRDTLVLFAGGAARPSRPNIRGSILAECANRTDAACVVVDCSNGRCARDPARYMRPMLRARFCLQPPGDTPTRRSTFDAVLAGCVPVFFEDLAARRQYGWHLPPTRYDEFSVHMPKEAVVFGGVKIISTLEAVPGHEVRRMRERALEYAPRVMYRRHGSSEELREAVKDAVDLAVDGVLRRIRWRTSALEEGRPERMYTQEDESVEE
;
A
#
# COMPACT_ATOMS: atom_id res chain seq x y z
N MET A 1 82.74 23.82 35.57
CA MET A 1 81.45 23.12 35.76
C MET A 1 80.37 23.99 35.13
N PRO A 2 79.80 23.61 33.97
CA PRO A 2 78.90 24.47 33.22
C PRO A 2 77.42 24.24 33.57
N ASN A 3 76.65 25.31 33.43
CA ASN A 3 75.18 25.37 33.51
C ASN A 3 74.51 24.51 32.43
N PHE A 4 73.44 23.79 32.81
CA PHE A 4 72.43 23.26 31.89
C PHE A 4 71.06 23.86 32.24
N PRO A 5 70.32 24.45 31.28
CA PRO A 5 69.00 25.01 31.50
C PRO A 5 67.90 23.94 31.37
N PHE A 6 66.83 24.12 32.14
CA PHE A 6 65.59 23.34 32.12
C PHE A 6 64.88 23.49 30.76
N LEU A 7 64.61 22.38 30.07
CA LEU A 7 63.85 22.33 28.82
C LEU A 7 62.37 21.99 29.14
N LEU A 8 61.45 22.91 28.84
CA LEU A 8 60.01 22.70 28.89
C LEU A 8 59.59 21.84 27.67
N ILE A 9 59.02 20.65 27.92
CA ILE A 9 58.47 19.78 26.88
C ILE A 9 56.98 20.10 26.70
N LEU A 10 56.63 20.67 25.55
CA LEU A 10 55.26 20.84 25.08
C LEU A 10 54.75 19.52 24.48
N LEU A 11 53.80 18.87 25.16
CA LEU A 11 53.04 17.74 24.63
C LEU A 11 51.96 18.26 23.66
N THR A 12 52.19 18.09 22.36
CA THR A 12 51.15 18.24 21.34
C THR A 12 50.24 17.01 21.36
N VAL A 13 49.01 17.18 21.84
CA VAL A 13 47.95 16.18 21.69
C VAL A 13 47.54 16.19 20.22
N ALA A 14 47.96 15.17 19.47
CA ALA A 14 47.41 14.89 18.16
C ALA A 14 45.95 14.45 18.36
N ALA A 15 45.02 15.30 17.93
CA ALA A 15 43.62 14.94 17.83
C ALA A 15 43.50 13.79 16.83
N VAL A 16 43.12 12.61 17.32
CA VAL A 16 42.64 11.53 16.48
C VAL A 16 41.29 11.99 15.93
N SER A 17 41.29 12.49 14.70
CA SER A 17 40.07 12.70 13.92
C SER A 17 39.47 11.32 13.63
N GLY A 18 38.39 10.97 14.33
CA GLY A 18 37.62 9.78 14.03
C GLY A 18 37.03 9.88 12.63
N ASP A 19 37.32 8.88 11.79
CA ASP A 19 36.47 8.49 10.67
C ASP A 19 35.11 8.04 11.24
N ASP A 20 34.04 8.75 10.87
CA ASP A 20 32.71 8.19 10.60
C ASP A 20 31.76 9.32 10.13
N ASP A 21 32.11 9.98 9.02
CA ASP A 21 31.11 10.72 8.22
C ASP A 21 30.56 9.74 7.16
N ALA A 22 29.87 8.70 7.64
CA ALA A 22 29.22 7.73 6.79
C ALA A 22 28.05 8.41 6.06
N ASP A 23 28.11 8.47 4.73
CA ASP A 23 27.08 9.05 3.88
C ASP A 23 25.68 8.45 4.20
N PRO A 24 24.73 9.24 4.74
CA PRO A 24 23.42 8.74 5.17
C PRO A 24 22.54 8.27 4.00
N CYS A 25 22.93 8.59 2.77
CA CYS A 25 22.24 8.19 1.55
C CYS A 25 22.88 7.00 0.82
N ALA A 26 23.97 6.44 1.35
CA ALA A 26 24.60 5.25 0.79
C ALA A 26 23.58 4.10 0.66
N GLY A 27 23.39 3.60 -0.57
CA GLY A 27 22.45 2.52 -0.86
C GLY A 27 20.96 2.92 -0.84
N ARG A 28 20.65 4.22 -0.76
CA ARG A 28 19.29 4.77 -0.64
C ARG A 28 18.96 5.88 -1.64
N ARG A 29 19.84 6.15 -2.60
CA ARG A 29 19.65 7.21 -3.59
C ARG A 29 18.61 6.83 -4.62
N ILE A 30 17.62 7.69 -4.82
CA ILE A 30 16.54 7.47 -5.79
C ILE A 30 16.59 8.54 -6.86
N HIS A 31 16.73 8.14 -8.11
CA HIS A 31 16.53 9.02 -9.24
C HIS A 31 15.06 8.95 -9.68
N ILE A 32 14.39 10.10 -9.77
CA ILE A 32 13.03 10.17 -10.31
C ILE A 32 13.12 10.36 -11.82
N ARG A 33 12.73 9.34 -12.58
CA ARG A 33 12.76 9.37 -14.04
C ARG A 33 11.83 10.47 -14.55
N ARG A 34 12.40 11.44 -15.27
CA ARG A 34 11.61 12.46 -15.96
C ARG A 34 10.79 11.82 -17.08
N LEU A 35 9.47 11.96 -17.02
CA LEU A 35 8.53 11.47 -18.03
C LEU A 35 7.78 12.65 -18.68
N PRO A 36 7.40 12.55 -19.96
CA PRO A 36 6.43 13.44 -20.57
C PRO A 36 5.11 13.48 -19.75
N PRO A 37 4.49 14.66 -19.57
CA PRO A 37 3.27 14.82 -18.77
C PRO A 37 2.11 13.88 -19.12
N ARG A 38 2.03 13.41 -20.37
CA ARG A 38 1.03 12.43 -20.84
C ARG A 38 0.99 11.13 -20.03
N PHE A 39 2.12 10.75 -19.40
CA PHE A 39 2.23 9.54 -18.60
C PHE A 39 1.83 9.75 -17.13
N ASN A 40 1.58 10.99 -16.71
CA ASN A 40 1.23 11.31 -15.33
C ASN A 40 0.34 12.55 -15.19
N THR A 41 0.90 13.76 -15.16
CA THR A 41 0.18 14.96 -14.73
C THR A 41 -0.94 15.37 -15.69
N ASP A 42 -0.86 15.02 -16.97
CA ASP A 42 -1.95 15.27 -17.92
C ASP A 42 -3.15 14.35 -17.66
N LEU A 43 -2.93 13.13 -17.15
CA LEU A 43 -3.99 12.20 -16.77
C LEU A 43 -4.86 12.77 -15.64
N LEU A 44 -4.30 13.65 -14.81
CA LEU A 44 -5.04 14.33 -13.73
C LEU A 44 -5.90 15.50 -14.21
N ARG A 45 -5.72 15.98 -15.46
CA ARG A 45 -6.46 17.14 -15.98
C ARG A 45 -7.89 16.78 -16.43
N HIS A 46 -8.16 15.50 -16.66
CA HIS A 46 -9.39 15.00 -17.26
C HIS A 46 -10.40 14.54 -16.20
N CYS A 47 -10.96 15.45 -15.38
CA CYS A 47 -12.07 15.12 -14.45
C CYS A 47 -13.44 15.64 -14.92
N GLY A 48 -13.57 16.09 -16.16
CA GLY A 48 -14.84 16.57 -16.71
C GLY A 48 -15.88 15.45 -16.88
N ALA A 49 -17.17 15.80 -16.91
CA ALA A 49 -18.28 14.84 -17.05
C ALA A 49 -18.23 13.96 -18.33
N ALA A 50 -17.43 14.34 -19.33
CA ALA A 50 -17.25 13.61 -20.59
C ALA A 50 -15.89 12.88 -20.70
N SER A 51 -15.05 12.92 -19.66
CA SER A 51 -13.69 12.38 -19.72
C SER A 51 -13.40 11.61 -18.44
N PHE A 52 -13.53 10.28 -18.50
CA PHE A 52 -13.05 9.28 -17.53
C PHE A 52 -13.48 9.48 -16.04
N PRO A 53 -13.68 8.42 -15.26
CA PRO A 53 -14.45 8.49 -14.01
C PRO A 53 -13.66 9.09 -12.84
N LEU A 54 -12.68 9.97 -13.06
CA LEU A 54 -12.18 10.84 -11.99
C LEU A 54 -13.23 11.87 -11.55
N SER A 55 -14.31 12.02 -12.30
CA SER A 55 -15.50 12.77 -11.88
C SER A 55 -16.09 12.18 -10.59
N ASP A 56 -16.00 12.95 -9.51
CA ASP A 56 -16.72 12.64 -8.29
C ASP A 56 -18.23 12.86 -8.55
N PRO A 57 -19.12 11.89 -8.24
CA PRO A 57 -20.55 12.15 -8.25
C PRO A 57 -20.85 13.17 -7.14
N SER A 58 -20.87 14.46 -7.50
CA SER A 58 -21.32 15.51 -6.61
C SER A 58 -22.85 15.40 -6.46
N SER A 59 -23.36 15.66 -5.26
CA SER A 59 -24.79 15.71 -4.98
C SER A 59 -25.46 17.01 -5.48
N SER A 60 -24.79 17.80 -6.30
CA SER A 60 -25.35 19.01 -6.90
C SER A 60 -25.05 19.02 -8.40
N ALA A 61 -26.08 18.77 -9.20
CA ALA A 61 -26.09 18.91 -10.65
C ALA A 61 -25.99 20.39 -11.08
N THR A 62 -24.97 21.11 -10.61
CA THR A 62 -24.69 22.50 -11.01
C THR A 62 -23.19 22.67 -11.20
N SER A 63 -22.78 22.82 -12.47
CA SER A 63 -21.41 22.96 -12.99
C SER A 63 -20.50 21.74 -12.83
N ALA A 64 -19.57 21.55 -13.78
CA ALA A 64 -18.75 20.34 -13.99
C ALA A 64 -18.29 19.65 -12.68
N PRO A 65 -18.31 18.29 -12.60
CA PRO A 65 -17.95 17.58 -11.38
C PRO A 65 -16.55 18.02 -10.94
N PRO A 66 -16.41 18.65 -9.75
CA PRO A 66 -15.11 19.11 -9.30
C PRO A 66 -14.19 17.91 -9.10
N CYS A 67 -12.92 18.03 -9.48
CA CYS A 67 -11.86 17.07 -9.15
C CYS A 67 -11.57 17.06 -7.63
N GLU A 68 -12.58 16.92 -6.76
CA GLU A 68 -12.42 17.05 -5.31
C GLU A 68 -11.37 16.05 -4.80
N SER A 69 -11.38 14.84 -5.35
CA SER A 69 -10.40 13.80 -5.03
C SER A 69 -8.94 14.21 -5.28
N LEU A 70 -8.65 15.15 -6.18
CA LEU A 70 -7.28 15.69 -6.37
C LEU A 70 -6.80 16.59 -5.22
N ALA A 71 -7.72 17.09 -4.39
CA ALA A 71 -7.35 17.94 -3.26
C ALA A 71 -6.33 17.26 -2.35
N ASN A 72 -5.50 18.06 -1.68
CA ASN A 72 -4.44 17.55 -0.81
C ASN A 72 -3.50 16.55 -1.53
N HIS A 73 -3.16 16.83 -2.79
CA HIS A 73 -2.26 16.01 -3.62
C HIS A 73 -2.73 14.55 -3.75
N GLY A 74 -4.01 14.35 -4.06
CA GLY A 74 -4.60 13.02 -4.27
C GLY A 74 -5.13 12.31 -3.02
N LEU A 75 -5.07 12.95 -1.84
CA LEU A 75 -5.74 12.43 -0.64
C LEU A 75 -7.25 12.74 -0.60
N GLY A 76 -7.72 13.63 -1.48
CA GLY A 76 -9.09 14.12 -1.48
C GLY A 76 -9.38 15.17 -0.41
N PRO A 77 -10.65 15.63 -0.31
CA PRO A 77 -11.03 16.64 0.66
C PRO A 77 -11.00 16.07 2.08
N ARG A 78 -10.89 16.95 3.07
CA ARG A 78 -11.02 16.56 4.48
C ARG A 78 -12.43 16.02 4.75
N THR A 79 -12.54 15.03 5.63
CA THR A 79 -13.85 14.46 6.01
C THR A 79 -14.70 15.43 6.83
N HIS A 80 -14.06 16.41 7.47
CA HIS A 80 -14.66 17.45 8.29
C HIS A 80 -13.71 18.66 8.36
N PRO A 81 -14.20 19.93 8.39
CA PRO A 81 -13.32 21.11 8.39
C PRO A 81 -12.29 21.13 9.52
N ARG A 82 -12.67 20.60 10.70
CA ARG A 82 -11.82 20.54 11.89
C ARG A 82 -10.84 19.36 11.93
N THR A 83 -10.98 18.35 11.07
CA THR A 83 -10.01 17.25 11.07
C THR A 83 -8.71 17.69 10.40
N ARG A 84 -7.58 17.19 10.92
CA ARG A 84 -6.23 17.43 10.36
C ARG A 84 -5.57 16.14 9.87
N SER A 85 -6.28 15.01 9.91
CA SER A 85 -5.70 13.70 9.60
C SER A 85 -6.65 12.77 8.85
N TRP A 86 -7.89 13.19 8.59
CA TRP A 86 -8.89 12.33 7.94
C TRP A 86 -9.31 12.92 6.61
N TYR A 87 -9.16 12.13 5.56
CA TYR A 87 -9.42 12.54 4.19
C TYR A 87 -10.36 11.57 3.49
N ARG A 88 -11.07 12.05 2.47
CA ARG A 88 -11.91 11.23 1.60
C ARG A 88 -11.04 10.58 0.52
N THR A 89 -10.06 9.80 0.95
CA THR A 89 -9.03 9.19 0.11
C THR A 89 -9.63 8.27 -0.94
N ASP A 90 -9.37 8.61 -2.20
CA ASP A 90 -9.68 7.78 -3.36
C ASP A 90 -8.45 6.94 -3.74
N PRO A 91 -8.52 5.61 -3.68
CA PRO A 91 -7.38 4.75 -3.98
C PRO A 91 -6.86 4.92 -5.41
N ARG A 92 -7.65 5.41 -6.35
CA ARG A 92 -7.23 5.61 -7.75
C ARG A 92 -6.17 6.70 -7.91
N LEU A 93 -6.07 7.61 -6.95
CA LEU A 93 -5.08 8.68 -6.95
C LEU A 93 -3.83 8.32 -6.14
N PHE A 94 -3.69 7.06 -5.75
CA PHE A 94 -2.58 6.59 -4.94
C PHE A 94 -1.22 6.77 -5.64
N GLU A 95 -1.15 6.61 -6.96
CA GLU A 95 0.08 6.84 -7.74
C GLU A 95 0.54 8.29 -7.66
N ALA A 96 -0.39 9.25 -7.78
CA ALA A 96 -0.09 10.67 -7.68
C ALA A 96 0.34 11.06 -6.26
N PHE A 97 -0.33 10.51 -5.24
CA PHE A 97 0.04 10.72 -3.85
C PHE A 97 1.42 10.11 -3.52
N PHE A 98 1.68 8.88 -3.95
CA PHE A 98 2.96 8.19 -3.73
C PHE A 98 4.10 8.94 -4.42
N HIS A 99 3.89 9.37 -5.67
CA HIS A 99 4.84 10.22 -6.40
C HIS A 99 5.17 11.50 -5.60
N ARG A 100 4.17 12.18 -5.04
CA ARG A 100 4.41 13.35 -4.18
C ARG A 100 5.23 13.02 -2.93
N ARG A 101 5.04 11.84 -2.34
CA ARG A 101 5.80 11.40 -1.16
C ARG A 101 7.25 11.04 -1.49
N VAL A 102 7.51 10.42 -2.64
CA VAL A 102 8.89 10.14 -3.13
C VAL A 102 9.66 11.44 -3.37
N GLN A 103 9.01 12.48 -3.90
CA GLN A 103 9.62 13.81 -4.09
C GLN A 103 10.06 14.49 -2.78
N GLU A 104 9.59 14.04 -1.63
CA GLU A 104 9.91 14.61 -0.31
C GLU A 104 10.98 13.80 0.45
N MET A 105 11.53 12.75 -0.17
CA MET A 105 12.56 11.90 0.44
C MET A 105 13.92 12.61 0.46
N GLY A 106 14.72 12.32 1.49
CA GLY A 106 16.01 12.99 1.71
C GLY A 106 17.13 12.60 0.73
N CYS A 107 17.05 11.40 0.14
CA CYS A 107 18.10 10.83 -0.70
C CYS A 107 17.68 10.78 -2.17
N LEU A 108 17.40 11.94 -2.77
CA LEU A 108 17.12 12.04 -4.20
C LEU A 108 18.40 12.31 -5.00
N ALA A 109 18.61 11.55 -6.07
CA ALA A 109 19.75 11.70 -6.97
C ALA A 109 19.33 12.45 -8.24
N ALA A 110 20.04 13.53 -8.54
CA ALA A 110 19.83 14.30 -9.77
C ALA A 110 20.32 13.52 -11.00
N ASP A 111 21.52 12.93 -10.90
CA ASP A 111 22.09 12.06 -11.94
C ASP A 111 21.63 10.61 -11.71
N PRO A 112 21.05 9.93 -12.72
CA PRO A 112 20.75 8.52 -12.62
C PRO A 112 21.99 7.66 -12.31
N ALA A 113 23.21 8.07 -12.67
CA ALA A 113 24.45 7.32 -12.41
C ALA A 113 24.70 7.11 -10.90
N ASP A 114 24.36 8.10 -10.08
CA ASP A 114 24.55 8.07 -8.62
C ASP A 114 23.41 7.35 -7.89
N ALA A 115 22.37 6.90 -8.59
CA ALA A 115 21.17 6.37 -7.99
C ALA A 115 21.25 4.86 -7.73
N ASP A 116 20.76 4.42 -6.57
CA ASP A 116 20.57 3.00 -6.26
C ASP A 116 19.30 2.44 -6.90
N ALA A 117 18.28 3.30 -7.08
CA ALA A 117 17.02 2.96 -7.72
C ALA A 117 16.50 4.08 -8.63
N VAL A 118 15.73 3.72 -9.65
CA VAL A 118 15.05 4.62 -10.57
C VAL A 118 13.55 4.52 -10.36
N PHE A 119 12.94 5.56 -9.79
CA PHE A 119 11.49 5.64 -9.66
C PHE A 119 10.89 6.14 -10.97
N VAL A 120 9.93 5.39 -11.54
CA VAL A 120 9.20 5.76 -12.75
C VAL A 120 7.81 6.27 -12.37
N PRO A 121 7.55 7.60 -12.38
CA PRO A 121 6.29 8.19 -11.94
C PRO A 121 5.21 8.07 -13.03
N TYR A 122 4.87 6.84 -13.41
CA TYR A 122 3.81 6.52 -14.37
C TYR A 122 2.49 6.26 -13.62
N TYR A 123 1.40 6.93 -14.02
CA TYR A 123 0.09 6.73 -13.39
C TYR A 123 -0.68 5.63 -14.13
N ALA A 124 -0.18 4.40 -13.98
CA ALA A 124 -0.62 3.21 -14.70
C ALA A 124 -2.10 2.90 -14.54
N ALA A 125 -2.65 3.02 -13.33
CA ALA A 125 -4.06 2.75 -13.07
C ALA A 125 -4.96 3.77 -13.76
N LEU A 126 -4.52 5.03 -13.86
CA LEU A 126 -5.24 6.08 -14.60
C LEU A 126 -5.13 5.89 -16.12
N ASP A 127 -3.94 5.54 -16.63
CA ASP A 127 -3.72 5.26 -18.05
C ASP A 127 -4.45 3.98 -18.51
N ALA A 128 -4.75 3.06 -17.59
CA ALA A 128 -5.54 1.87 -17.87
C ALA A 128 -7.04 2.15 -18.10
N LEU A 129 -7.58 3.26 -17.57
CA LEU A 129 -9.02 3.52 -17.55
C LEU A 129 -9.71 3.43 -18.92
N PRO A 130 -9.13 3.92 -20.05
CA PRO A 130 -9.70 3.72 -21.38
C PRO A 130 -10.01 2.26 -21.71
N TYR A 131 -9.05 1.37 -21.46
CA TYR A 131 -9.19 -0.05 -21.77
C TYR A 131 -10.17 -0.77 -20.86
N VAL A 132 -10.37 -0.27 -19.64
CA VAL A 132 -11.19 -0.89 -18.58
C VAL A 132 -12.65 -0.43 -18.65
N LEU A 133 -12.92 0.71 -19.30
CA LEU A 133 -14.24 1.36 -19.27
C LEU A 133 -14.92 1.50 -20.63
N ASP A 134 -14.17 1.58 -21.73
CA ASP A 134 -14.72 1.58 -23.08
C ASP A 134 -14.62 0.19 -23.74
N PRO A 135 -15.74 -0.54 -23.90
CA PRO A 135 -15.78 -1.86 -24.55
C PRO A 135 -15.09 -1.92 -25.91
N ALA A 136 -15.07 -0.80 -26.65
CA ALA A 136 -14.41 -0.73 -27.95
C ALA A 136 -12.87 -0.84 -27.86
N LEU A 137 -12.28 -0.58 -26.70
CA LEU A 137 -10.84 -0.63 -26.47
C LEU A 137 -10.35 -1.93 -25.85
N LEU A 138 -11.23 -2.93 -25.63
CA LEU A 138 -10.86 -4.22 -25.05
C LEU A 138 -9.72 -4.90 -25.82
N ASP A 139 -9.79 -4.91 -27.16
CA ASP A 139 -8.75 -5.54 -27.98
C ASP A 139 -7.40 -4.81 -27.95
N ALA A 140 -7.43 -3.53 -27.57
CA ALA A 140 -6.24 -2.70 -27.41
C ALA A 140 -5.65 -2.76 -25.98
N SER A 141 -6.28 -3.46 -25.03
CA SER A 141 -5.84 -3.52 -23.61
C SER A 141 -4.44 -4.10 -23.44
N GLY A 142 -3.99 -4.93 -24.38
CA GLY A 142 -2.64 -5.48 -24.43
C GLY A 142 -1.54 -4.44 -24.71
N SER A 143 -1.92 -3.28 -25.25
CA SER A 143 -1.00 -2.17 -25.56
C SER A 143 -0.82 -1.19 -24.39
N HIS A 144 -1.53 -1.37 -23.27
CA HIS A 144 -1.39 -0.54 -22.08
C HIS A 144 0.07 -0.55 -21.60
N GLY A 145 0.73 0.63 -21.57
CA GLY A 145 2.13 0.79 -21.20
C GLY A 145 3.13 0.70 -22.36
N ALA A 146 2.71 0.33 -23.57
CA ALA A 146 3.61 0.21 -24.73
C ALA A 146 4.25 1.56 -25.12
N ALA A 147 3.48 2.65 -25.07
CA ALA A 147 3.99 3.99 -25.34
C ALA A 147 5.03 4.46 -24.30
N LEU A 148 4.88 4.04 -23.04
CA LEU A 148 5.87 4.29 -21.99
C LEU A 148 7.15 3.49 -22.27
N ALA A 149 7.02 2.20 -22.56
CA ALA A 149 8.14 1.33 -22.89
C ALA A 149 8.95 1.88 -24.08
N GLU A 150 8.26 2.31 -25.15
CA GLU A 150 8.91 2.95 -26.30
C GLU A 150 9.63 4.25 -25.90
N PHE A 151 9.01 5.09 -25.08
CA PHE A 151 9.65 6.31 -24.59
C PHE A 151 10.92 5.99 -23.79
N LEU A 152 10.88 5.05 -22.85
CA LEU A 152 12.03 4.66 -22.03
C LEU A 152 13.18 4.05 -22.86
N ALA A 153 12.86 3.38 -23.97
CA ALA A 153 13.84 2.82 -24.89
C ALA A 153 14.50 3.86 -25.81
N ARG A 154 13.85 5.02 -26.04
CA ARG A 154 14.37 6.07 -26.94
C ARG A 154 15.01 7.23 -26.18
N ASP A 155 14.38 7.67 -25.09
CA ASP A 155 14.86 8.78 -24.28
C ASP A 155 15.86 8.26 -23.25
N SER A 156 17.12 8.70 -23.32
CA SER A 156 18.20 8.30 -22.41
C SER A 156 18.27 6.77 -22.15
N PRO A 157 18.39 5.93 -23.19
CA PRO A 157 18.31 4.46 -23.09
C PRO A 157 19.34 3.85 -22.14
N ARG A 158 20.44 4.56 -21.88
CA ARG A 158 21.47 4.15 -20.92
C ARG A 158 20.92 3.97 -19.50
N ILE A 159 19.90 4.75 -19.10
CA ILE A 159 19.27 4.61 -17.78
C ILE A 159 18.62 3.23 -17.66
N LEU A 160 17.82 2.84 -18.65
CA LEU A 160 17.18 1.53 -18.69
C LEU A 160 18.20 0.38 -18.80
N ALA A 161 19.26 0.57 -19.59
CA ALA A 161 20.27 -0.46 -19.83
C ALA A 161 21.18 -0.75 -18.61
N ARG A 162 21.41 0.23 -17.72
CA ARG A 162 22.42 0.17 -16.64
C ARG A 162 22.39 -1.12 -15.82
N ARG A 163 21.19 -1.57 -15.42
CA ARG A 163 20.99 -2.84 -14.70
C ARG A 163 19.86 -3.66 -15.32
N GLN A 164 19.73 -3.59 -16.65
CA GLN A 164 18.69 -4.26 -17.42
C GLN A 164 17.26 -3.98 -16.90
N GLY A 165 17.02 -2.80 -16.32
CA GLY A 165 15.75 -2.42 -15.69
C GLY A 165 15.48 -2.99 -14.30
N HIS A 166 16.36 -3.82 -13.72
CA HIS A 166 16.16 -4.39 -12.37
C HIS A 166 16.24 -3.37 -11.24
N ASP A 167 16.78 -2.19 -11.51
CA ASP A 167 16.84 -1.02 -10.62
C ASP A 167 15.66 -0.07 -10.78
N HIS A 168 14.70 -0.37 -11.67
CA HIS A 168 13.52 0.47 -11.89
C HIS A 168 12.34 -0.02 -11.06
N PHE A 169 11.57 0.91 -10.52
CA PHE A 169 10.32 0.60 -9.85
C PHE A 169 9.24 1.64 -10.11
N LEU A 170 7.99 1.21 -10.02
CA LEU A 170 6.81 2.08 -10.07
C LEU A 170 5.72 1.58 -9.13
N VAL A 171 4.70 2.40 -8.95
CA VAL A 171 3.50 2.08 -8.17
C VAL A 171 2.32 1.96 -9.13
N VAL A 172 1.45 0.99 -8.87
CA VAL A 172 0.17 0.82 -9.57
C VAL A 172 -0.96 0.85 -8.55
N ALA A 173 -1.89 1.78 -8.72
CA ALA A 173 -3.05 1.96 -7.83
C ALA A 173 -4.17 0.92 -8.05
N GLY A 174 -3.79 -0.35 -8.19
CA GLY A 174 -4.67 -1.47 -8.52
C GLY A 174 -4.09 -2.80 -8.10
N SER A 175 -4.89 -3.85 -8.30
CA SER A 175 -4.46 -5.23 -8.09
C SER A 175 -3.55 -5.67 -9.25
N ALA A 176 -2.49 -6.42 -8.95
CA ALA A 176 -1.65 -7.00 -10.01
C ALA A 176 -2.46 -7.86 -10.99
N TRP A 177 -3.55 -8.47 -10.52
CA TRP A 177 -4.45 -9.28 -11.35
C TRP A 177 -5.09 -8.46 -12.48
N ASP A 178 -5.42 -7.18 -12.24
CA ASP A 178 -6.04 -6.28 -13.22
C ASP A 178 -5.07 -5.85 -14.33
N HIS A 179 -3.78 -6.12 -14.15
CA HIS A 179 -2.70 -5.68 -15.04
C HIS A 179 -1.86 -6.84 -15.59
N ALA A 180 -2.30 -8.08 -15.37
CA ALA A 180 -1.55 -9.29 -15.70
C ALA A 180 -2.17 -10.14 -16.81
N GLN A 181 -3.07 -9.59 -17.63
CA GLN A 181 -3.70 -10.35 -18.69
C GLN A 181 -2.68 -10.92 -19.68
N PRO A 182 -2.86 -12.18 -20.12
CA PRO A 182 -2.07 -12.79 -21.19
C PRO A 182 -2.05 -11.95 -22.48
N LEU A 183 -0.89 -11.93 -23.16
CA LEU A 183 -0.70 -11.18 -24.41
C LEU A 183 -1.05 -11.98 -25.68
N GLY A 184 -1.25 -13.30 -25.55
CA GLY A 184 -1.44 -14.21 -26.67
C GLY A 184 -2.82 -14.09 -27.33
N PRO A 185 -2.93 -14.22 -28.66
CA PRO A 185 -4.21 -14.07 -29.38
C PRO A 185 -5.15 -15.27 -29.18
N GLN A 186 -4.66 -16.39 -28.63
CA GLN A 186 -5.47 -17.59 -28.40
C GLN A 186 -6.34 -17.53 -27.14
N GLU A 187 -6.17 -16.52 -26.28
CA GLU A 187 -6.91 -16.40 -25.02
C GLU A 187 -7.88 -15.22 -25.08
N SER A 188 -9.14 -15.44 -24.68
CA SER A 188 -10.13 -14.37 -24.63
C SER A 188 -9.73 -13.31 -23.60
N ARG A 189 -9.65 -12.05 -24.03
CA ARG A 189 -9.38 -10.93 -23.11
C ARG A 189 -10.56 -10.74 -22.16
N LEU A 190 -10.25 -10.54 -20.87
CA LEU A 190 -11.26 -10.26 -19.86
C LEU A 190 -11.56 -8.76 -19.87
N TRP A 191 -12.84 -8.42 -19.87
CA TRP A 191 -13.25 -7.03 -19.69
C TRP A 191 -12.73 -6.49 -18.34
N GLY A 192 -12.22 -5.26 -18.33
CA GLY A 192 -11.79 -4.59 -17.11
C GLY A 192 -10.36 -4.87 -16.65
N SER A 193 -9.52 -5.51 -17.46
CA SER A 193 -8.08 -5.71 -17.13
C SER A 193 -7.17 -5.50 -18.35
N THR A 194 -5.86 -5.38 -18.10
CA THR A 194 -4.81 -5.01 -19.07
C THR A 194 -3.57 -5.91 -18.93
N SER A 195 -2.57 -5.73 -19.81
CA SER A 195 -1.37 -6.57 -19.85
C SER A 195 -0.07 -5.89 -19.39
N LEU A 196 -0.14 -4.79 -18.63
CA LEU A 196 1.04 -3.99 -18.25
C LEU A 196 2.17 -4.83 -17.61
N LEU A 197 1.84 -5.70 -16.65
CA LEU A 197 2.79 -6.61 -15.97
C LEU A 197 3.30 -7.75 -16.87
N ARG A 198 2.76 -7.88 -18.08
CA ARG A 198 3.16 -8.89 -19.07
C ARG A 198 3.96 -8.28 -20.22
N LEU A 199 4.11 -6.95 -20.28
CA LEU A 199 4.93 -6.30 -21.29
C LEU A 199 6.41 -6.69 -21.13
N PRO A 200 7.05 -7.29 -22.16
CA PRO A 200 8.44 -7.73 -22.08
C PRO A 200 9.42 -6.61 -21.73
N ALA A 201 9.19 -5.41 -22.26
CA ALA A 201 10.04 -4.25 -22.03
C ALA A 201 10.06 -3.76 -20.57
N LEU A 202 9.07 -4.14 -19.77
CA LEU A 202 8.96 -3.77 -18.36
C LEU A 202 9.17 -4.96 -17.41
N ALA A 203 9.46 -6.15 -17.96
CA ALA A 203 9.50 -7.40 -17.21
C ALA A 203 10.41 -7.31 -15.97
N ASN A 204 11.56 -6.64 -16.08
CA ASN A 204 12.55 -6.60 -15.01
C ASN A 204 12.26 -5.59 -13.88
N PHE A 205 11.25 -4.74 -14.05
CA PHE A 205 10.96 -3.68 -13.07
C PHE A 205 10.34 -4.26 -11.79
N THR A 206 10.45 -3.55 -10.68
CA THR A 206 9.67 -3.82 -9.47
C THR A 206 8.36 -3.04 -9.50
N PHE A 207 7.23 -3.75 -9.44
CA PHE A 207 5.91 -3.14 -9.40
C PHE A 207 5.35 -3.16 -7.98
N LEU A 208 5.12 -1.99 -7.39
CA LEU A 208 4.37 -1.90 -6.14
C LEU A 208 2.88 -1.85 -6.46
N THR A 209 2.14 -2.89 -6.10
CA THR A 209 0.70 -3.01 -6.37
C THR A 209 -0.08 -3.02 -5.05
N LEU A 210 -1.40 -2.84 -5.09
CA LEU A 210 -2.21 -2.96 -3.86
C LEU A 210 -2.42 -4.43 -3.46
N GLU A 211 -2.32 -5.32 -4.44
CA GLU A 211 -2.38 -6.78 -4.28
C GLU A 211 -1.43 -7.46 -5.28
N SER A 212 -0.80 -8.57 -4.89
CA SER A 212 0.10 -9.35 -5.74
C SER A 212 -0.53 -10.63 -6.27
N ARG A 213 0.06 -11.22 -7.31
CA ARG A 213 -0.32 -12.56 -7.76
C ARG A 213 0.32 -13.62 -6.87
N ALA A 214 -0.20 -14.84 -6.92
CA ALA A 214 0.30 -15.97 -6.12
C ALA A 214 1.79 -16.29 -6.38
N TRP A 215 2.30 -15.98 -7.56
CA TRP A 215 3.68 -16.24 -7.98
C TRP A 215 4.37 -14.93 -8.38
N ALA A 216 4.37 -13.99 -7.44
CA ALA A 216 4.86 -12.64 -7.66
C ALA A 216 6.39 -12.60 -7.70
N TRP A 217 6.95 -12.59 -8.91
CA TRP A 217 8.39 -12.32 -9.10
C TRP A 217 8.64 -10.85 -9.46
N GLN A 218 7.69 -10.16 -10.08
CA GLN A 218 7.88 -8.78 -10.56
C GLN A 218 7.27 -7.76 -9.58
N GLU A 219 6.09 -8.07 -9.07
CA GLU A 219 5.32 -7.22 -8.19
C GLU A 219 5.55 -7.51 -6.70
N HIS A 220 5.24 -6.53 -5.84
CA HIS A 220 5.13 -6.67 -4.40
C HIS A 220 3.93 -5.88 -3.90
N ALA A 221 3.10 -6.48 -3.03
CA ALA A 221 1.89 -5.81 -2.56
C ALA A 221 2.20 -4.86 -1.40
N ILE A 222 1.60 -3.67 -1.44
CA ILE A 222 1.66 -2.68 -0.38
C ILE A 222 0.25 -2.35 0.12
N PRO A 223 0.07 -1.98 1.40
CA PRO A 223 -1.23 -1.77 1.99
C PRO A 223 -2.12 -0.82 1.18
N HIS A 224 -3.40 -1.13 1.02
CA HIS A 224 -4.34 -0.18 0.43
C HIS A 224 -4.34 1.14 1.23
N PRO A 225 -4.37 2.31 0.58
CA PRO A 225 -4.40 3.59 1.28
C PRO A 225 -5.71 3.73 2.08
N THR A 226 -5.55 3.93 3.38
CA THR A 226 -6.66 4.21 4.31
C THR A 226 -7.09 5.67 4.21
N SER A 227 -8.01 6.12 5.08
CA SER A 227 -8.43 7.52 5.14
C SER A 227 -7.67 8.36 6.15
N PHE A 228 -6.72 7.75 6.89
CA PHE A 228 -6.00 8.38 7.97
C PHE A 228 -4.57 8.73 7.54
N HIS A 229 -4.31 10.03 7.44
CA HIS A 229 -3.05 10.61 7.01
C HIS A 229 -2.60 11.70 8.00
N PRO A 230 -1.98 11.34 9.14
CA PRO A 230 -1.50 12.32 10.10
C PRO A 230 -0.36 13.14 9.49
N SER A 231 -0.32 14.44 9.83
CA SER A 231 0.76 15.34 9.42
C SER A 231 1.78 15.61 10.52
N THR A 232 1.48 15.25 11.78
CA THR A 232 2.38 15.43 12.92
C THR A 232 2.31 14.26 13.90
N LEU A 233 3.36 14.09 14.70
CA LEU A 233 3.45 13.02 15.69
C LEU A 233 2.35 13.10 16.76
N PRO A 234 1.98 14.29 17.30
CA PRO A 234 0.85 14.42 18.21
C PRO A 234 -0.49 13.95 17.61
N LEU A 235 -0.74 14.18 16.32
CA LEU A 235 -1.97 13.73 15.65
C LEU A 235 -2.03 12.19 15.55
N LEU A 236 -0.91 11.56 15.21
CA LEU A 236 -0.79 10.10 15.22
C LEU A 236 -1.01 9.53 16.63
N ARG A 237 -0.29 10.06 17.63
CA ARG A 237 -0.41 9.64 19.04
C ARG A 237 -1.83 9.81 19.57
N ALA A 238 -2.50 10.91 19.22
CA ALA A 238 -3.89 11.16 19.62
C ALA A 238 -4.85 10.10 19.05
N TRP A 239 -4.68 9.71 17.78
CA TRP A 239 -5.48 8.63 17.19
C TRP A 239 -5.21 7.29 17.85
N LEU A 240 -3.95 6.88 17.98
CA LEU A 240 -3.59 5.61 18.62
C LEU A 240 -4.09 5.56 20.08
N ALA A 241 -3.99 6.66 20.82
CA ALA A 241 -4.51 6.73 22.18
C ALA A 241 -6.04 6.62 22.24
N ARG A 242 -6.76 7.23 21.29
CA ARG A 242 -8.22 7.05 21.13
C ARG A 242 -8.54 5.58 20.82
N ALA A 243 -7.83 4.99 19.86
CA ALA A 243 -8.03 3.60 19.45
C ALA A 243 -7.74 2.63 20.61
N ARG A 244 -6.73 2.88 21.46
CA ARG A 244 -6.45 2.10 22.68
C ARG A 244 -7.54 2.20 23.73
N ARG A 245 -8.07 3.41 24.00
CA ARG A 245 -9.09 3.64 25.03
C ARG A 245 -10.53 3.30 24.62
N SER A 246 -10.76 2.99 23.35
CA SER A 246 -12.11 2.73 22.85
C SER A 246 -12.73 1.51 23.54
N ARG A 247 -13.96 1.66 24.07
CA ARG A 247 -14.74 0.58 24.66
C ARG A 247 -15.30 -0.30 23.53
N ARG A 248 -15.14 -1.62 23.67
CA ARG A 248 -15.54 -2.60 22.66
C ARG A 248 -16.66 -3.52 23.15
N ASP A 249 -17.88 -3.07 22.96
CA ASP A 249 -19.14 -3.73 23.31
C ASP A 249 -19.68 -4.63 22.19
N THR A 250 -19.30 -4.38 20.94
CA THR A 250 -19.61 -5.27 19.81
C THR A 250 -18.57 -6.39 19.72
N LEU A 251 -19.01 -7.65 19.57
CA LEU A 251 -18.09 -8.77 19.38
C LEU A 251 -17.50 -8.72 17.97
N VAL A 252 -18.35 -8.68 16.95
CA VAL A 252 -17.94 -8.80 15.55
C VAL A 252 -18.51 -7.66 14.71
N LEU A 253 -17.69 -7.15 13.80
CA LEU A 253 -18.10 -6.25 12.74
C LEU A 253 -17.81 -6.86 11.38
N PHE A 254 -18.78 -6.77 10.48
CA PHE A 254 -18.54 -6.90 9.05
C PHE A 254 -18.87 -5.58 8.34
N ALA A 255 -17.90 -4.99 7.64
CA ALA A 255 -18.10 -3.82 6.80
C ALA A 255 -17.89 -4.22 5.33
N GLY A 256 -18.98 -4.28 4.56
CA GLY A 256 -18.94 -4.80 3.18
C GLY A 256 -20.31 -4.77 2.52
N GLY A 257 -20.40 -5.33 1.31
CA GLY A 257 -21.68 -5.43 0.60
C GLY A 257 -22.66 -6.31 1.38
N ALA A 258 -23.87 -5.80 1.64
CA ALA A 258 -24.90 -6.50 2.40
C ALA A 258 -25.81 -7.40 1.54
N ALA A 259 -25.58 -7.47 0.23
CA ALA A 259 -26.35 -8.34 -0.66
C ALA A 259 -26.05 -9.82 -0.40
N ARG A 260 -27.10 -10.62 -0.19
CA ARG A 260 -26.96 -12.08 -0.15
C ARG A 260 -26.56 -12.59 -1.53
N PRO A 261 -25.51 -13.41 -1.63
CA PRO A 261 -25.08 -13.96 -2.90
C PRO A 261 -26.03 -15.06 -3.39
N SER A 262 -26.05 -15.28 -4.71
CA SER A 262 -26.85 -16.33 -5.37
C SER A 262 -26.29 -17.74 -5.15
N ARG A 263 -25.05 -17.87 -4.67
CA ARG A 263 -24.38 -19.13 -4.35
C ARG A 263 -23.76 -19.08 -2.95
N PRO A 264 -23.60 -20.22 -2.27
CA PRO A 264 -22.91 -20.27 -0.97
C PRO A 264 -21.51 -19.66 -1.07
N ASN A 265 -21.24 -18.66 -0.25
CA ASN A 265 -19.91 -18.09 -0.09
C ASN A 265 -19.77 -17.48 1.31
N ILE A 266 -18.54 -17.09 1.66
CA ILE A 266 -18.21 -16.62 3.00
C ILE A 266 -18.99 -15.36 3.40
N ARG A 267 -19.23 -14.45 2.46
CA ARG A 267 -20.04 -13.24 2.71
C ARG A 267 -21.48 -13.61 3.07
N GLY A 268 -22.06 -14.58 2.36
CA GLY A 268 -23.38 -15.14 2.66
C GLY A 268 -23.43 -15.76 4.05
N SER A 269 -22.43 -16.55 4.42
CA SER A 269 -22.35 -17.18 5.76
C SER A 269 -22.26 -16.13 6.88
N ILE A 270 -21.43 -15.10 6.70
CA ILE A 270 -21.32 -13.98 7.65
C ILE A 270 -22.67 -13.29 7.85
N LEU A 271 -23.34 -12.91 6.76
CA LEU A 271 -24.62 -12.23 6.81
C LEU A 271 -25.71 -13.10 7.44
N ALA A 272 -25.69 -14.41 7.19
CA ALA A 272 -26.63 -15.36 7.77
C ALA A 272 -26.43 -15.54 9.29
N GLU A 273 -25.19 -15.70 9.76
CA GLU A 273 -24.92 -15.79 11.21
C GLU A 273 -25.31 -14.50 11.94
N CYS A 274 -24.99 -13.34 11.36
CA CYS A 274 -25.32 -12.05 11.98
C CYS A 274 -26.83 -11.79 12.00
N ALA A 275 -27.58 -12.20 10.97
CA ALA A 275 -29.04 -12.06 10.94
C ALA A 275 -29.75 -12.94 11.98
N ASN A 276 -29.13 -14.05 12.40
CA ASN A 276 -29.69 -14.95 13.41
C ASN A 276 -29.44 -14.47 14.86
N ARG A 277 -28.70 -13.38 15.05
CA ARG A 277 -28.45 -12.80 16.38
C ARG A 277 -29.50 -11.76 16.72
N THR A 278 -30.09 -11.89 17.91
CA THR A 278 -31.02 -10.90 18.47
C THR A 278 -30.34 -9.88 19.37
N ASP A 279 -29.07 -10.12 19.74
CA ASP A 279 -28.25 -9.22 20.52
C ASP A 279 -27.32 -8.37 19.63
N ALA A 280 -26.75 -7.31 20.20
CA ALA A 280 -25.86 -6.38 19.49
C ALA A 280 -24.43 -6.94 19.26
N ALA A 281 -24.25 -8.27 19.29
CA ALA A 281 -22.94 -8.90 19.22
C ALA A 281 -22.35 -8.86 17.80
N CYS A 282 -23.17 -8.95 16.75
CA CYS A 282 -22.72 -8.74 15.37
C CYS A 282 -23.31 -7.46 14.77
N VAL A 283 -22.44 -6.61 14.22
CA VAL A 283 -22.82 -5.40 13.48
C VAL A 283 -22.43 -5.55 12.01
N VAL A 284 -23.36 -5.27 11.11
CA VAL A 284 -23.12 -5.19 9.66
C VAL A 284 -23.19 -3.73 9.21
N VAL A 285 -22.10 -3.23 8.63
CA VAL A 285 -22.05 -1.93 7.98
C VAL A 285 -22.16 -2.14 6.47
N ASP A 286 -23.31 -1.75 5.93
CA ASP A 286 -23.57 -1.89 4.50
C ASP A 286 -22.78 -0.85 3.68
N CYS A 287 -21.75 -1.35 3.00
CA CYS A 287 -20.89 -0.58 2.11
C CYS A 287 -21.25 -0.75 0.63
N SER A 288 -22.41 -1.35 0.30
CA SER A 288 -22.88 -1.52 -1.08
C SER A 288 -22.97 -0.19 -1.83
N ASN A 289 -22.84 -0.24 -3.16
CA ASN A 289 -22.96 0.93 -4.04
C ASN A 289 -22.02 2.09 -3.65
N GLY A 290 -20.81 1.78 -3.16
CA GLY A 290 -19.80 2.78 -2.82
C GLY A 290 -20.10 3.62 -1.57
N ARG A 291 -21.09 3.25 -0.74
CA ARG A 291 -21.50 4.01 0.47
C ARG A 291 -20.35 4.30 1.44
N CYS A 292 -19.34 3.44 1.50
CA CYS A 292 -18.18 3.58 2.37
C CYS A 292 -16.93 4.16 1.68
N ALA A 293 -16.93 4.27 0.34
CA ALA A 293 -15.70 4.52 -0.43
C ALA A 293 -14.98 5.82 0.00
N ARG A 294 -15.75 6.88 0.33
CA ARG A 294 -15.23 8.21 0.68
C ARG A 294 -15.75 8.75 2.02
N ASP A 295 -16.40 7.92 2.83
CA ASP A 295 -16.94 8.30 4.14
C ASP A 295 -16.42 7.38 5.25
N PRO A 296 -15.18 7.63 5.75
CA PRO A 296 -14.56 6.77 6.75
C PRO A 296 -15.30 6.73 8.07
N ALA A 297 -16.14 7.72 8.39
CA ALA A 297 -16.88 7.73 9.64
C ALA A 297 -17.88 6.55 9.73
N ARG A 298 -18.40 6.06 8.58
CA ARG A 298 -19.36 4.96 8.52
C ARG A 298 -18.82 3.64 9.01
N TYR A 299 -17.56 3.33 8.68
CA TYR A 299 -16.93 2.09 9.12
C TYR A 299 -16.01 2.31 10.33
N MET A 300 -15.34 3.46 10.46
CA MET A 300 -14.39 3.65 11.57
C MET A 300 -15.05 3.74 12.95
N ARG A 301 -16.21 4.38 13.05
CA ARG A 301 -16.95 4.47 14.33
C ARG A 301 -17.33 3.08 14.85
N PRO A 302 -17.97 2.19 14.06
CA PRO A 302 -18.26 0.85 14.52
C PRO A 302 -17.00 -0.03 14.66
N MET A 303 -15.97 0.13 13.84
CA MET A 303 -14.68 -0.58 14.02
C MET A 303 -14.01 -0.25 15.37
N LEU A 304 -14.13 0.98 15.88
CA LEU A 304 -13.61 1.34 17.22
C LEU A 304 -14.36 0.63 18.37
N ARG A 305 -15.57 0.11 18.10
CA ARG A 305 -16.44 -0.55 19.08
C ARG A 305 -16.44 -2.08 18.97
N ALA A 306 -15.89 -2.64 17.89
CA ALA A 306 -15.92 -4.08 17.63
C ALA A 306 -14.64 -4.79 18.08
N ARG A 307 -14.72 -5.95 18.73
CA ARG A 307 -13.52 -6.73 19.09
C ARG A 307 -12.82 -7.31 17.85
N PHE A 308 -13.62 -7.88 16.95
CA PHE A 308 -13.17 -8.52 15.73
C PHE A 308 -13.77 -7.87 14.49
N CYS A 309 -12.97 -7.73 13.44
CA CYS A 309 -13.40 -7.20 12.15
C CYS A 309 -13.20 -8.27 11.08
N LEU A 310 -14.30 -8.76 10.51
CA LEU A 310 -14.28 -9.82 9.52
C LEU A 310 -13.76 -9.29 8.18
N GLN A 311 -12.74 -9.95 7.64
CA GLN A 311 -12.09 -9.62 6.38
C GLN A 311 -12.23 -10.77 5.36
N PRO A 312 -13.46 -11.15 4.94
CA PRO A 312 -13.62 -12.13 3.86
C PRO A 312 -13.03 -11.62 2.55
N PRO A 313 -12.56 -12.48 1.63
CA PRO A 313 -12.20 -12.04 0.28
C PRO A 313 -13.40 -11.41 -0.47
N GLY A 314 -13.10 -10.63 -1.51
CA GLY A 314 -14.06 -10.04 -2.45
C GLY A 314 -13.81 -10.54 -3.86
N ASP A 315 -13.84 -9.62 -4.83
CA ASP A 315 -13.37 -9.90 -6.20
C ASP A 315 -11.85 -10.16 -6.22
N THR A 316 -11.15 -9.58 -5.25
CA THR A 316 -9.74 -9.82 -4.95
C THR A 316 -9.55 -10.32 -3.50
N PRO A 317 -8.38 -10.92 -3.18
CA PRO A 317 -8.11 -11.48 -1.85
C PRO A 317 -8.20 -10.49 -0.68
N THR A 318 -7.75 -9.25 -0.86
CA THR A 318 -7.64 -8.25 0.20
C THR A 318 -8.51 -7.04 -0.06
N ARG A 319 -8.81 -6.28 1.00
CA ARG A 319 -9.51 -5.00 0.91
C ARG A 319 -8.88 -3.99 1.84
N ARG A 320 -9.09 -2.71 1.52
CA ARG A 320 -8.77 -1.58 2.40
C ARG A 320 -9.27 -1.74 3.84
N SER A 321 -10.42 -2.39 4.04
CA SER A 321 -10.99 -2.64 5.38
C SER A 321 -10.06 -3.44 6.31
N THR A 322 -9.13 -4.22 5.76
CA THR A 322 -8.08 -4.92 6.52
C THR A 322 -7.21 -3.92 7.28
N PHE A 323 -6.71 -2.89 6.60
CA PHE A 323 -5.82 -1.89 7.20
C PHE A 323 -6.58 -0.88 8.05
N ASP A 324 -7.82 -0.57 7.69
CA ASP A 324 -8.72 0.23 8.54
C ASP A 324 -8.98 -0.48 9.89
N ALA A 325 -9.12 -1.81 9.90
CA ALA A 325 -9.27 -2.59 11.13
C ALA A 325 -8.02 -2.52 12.02
N VAL A 326 -6.82 -2.65 11.44
CA VAL A 326 -5.54 -2.48 12.14
C VAL A 326 -5.45 -1.07 12.75
N LEU A 327 -5.77 -0.03 11.99
CA LEU A 327 -5.81 1.37 12.47
C LEU A 327 -6.84 1.59 13.59
N ALA A 328 -7.94 0.86 13.58
CA ALA A 328 -8.95 0.91 14.63
C ALA A 328 -8.54 0.14 15.88
N GLY A 329 -7.55 -0.76 15.79
CA GLY A 329 -7.25 -1.80 16.78
C GLY A 329 -8.35 -2.86 16.87
N CYS A 330 -9.14 -3.05 15.80
CA CYS A 330 -10.13 -4.11 15.68
C CYS A 330 -9.42 -5.34 15.12
N VAL A 331 -9.41 -6.45 15.87
CA VAL A 331 -8.62 -7.64 15.50
C VAL A 331 -9.13 -8.18 14.15
N PRO A 332 -8.32 -8.17 13.08
CA PRO A 332 -8.74 -8.69 11.79
C PRO A 332 -9.00 -10.19 11.86
N VAL A 333 -10.08 -10.65 11.24
CA VAL A 333 -10.37 -12.08 11.05
C VAL A 333 -10.26 -12.39 9.56
N PHE A 334 -9.22 -13.14 9.20
CA PHE A 334 -8.94 -13.53 7.82
C PHE A 334 -9.56 -14.89 7.50
N PHE A 335 -10.00 -15.05 6.25
CA PHE A 335 -10.55 -16.31 5.76
C PHE A 335 -9.69 -16.98 4.70
N GLU A 336 -8.65 -16.29 4.25
CA GLU A 336 -7.72 -16.70 3.21
C GLU A 336 -6.32 -16.23 3.60
N ASP A 337 -5.31 -17.06 3.40
CA ASP A 337 -3.92 -16.64 3.63
C ASP A 337 -3.50 -15.51 2.70
N LEU A 338 -3.98 -15.55 1.46
CA LEU A 338 -3.66 -14.54 0.45
C LEU A 338 -4.26 -13.17 0.81
N ALA A 339 -5.29 -13.11 1.66
CA ALA A 339 -5.90 -11.84 2.09
C ALA A 339 -4.97 -10.96 2.95
N ALA A 340 -3.86 -11.51 3.45
CA ALA A 340 -2.82 -10.68 4.05
C ALA A 340 -1.46 -11.40 4.17
N ARG A 341 -1.45 -12.60 4.78
CA ARG A 341 -0.25 -13.32 5.24
C ARG A 341 0.81 -13.53 4.16
N ARG A 342 0.40 -13.65 2.89
CA ARG A 342 1.29 -13.97 1.75
C ARG A 342 1.65 -12.81 0.83
N GLN A 343 1.30 -11.56 1.17
CA GLN A 343 1.57 -10.46 0.23
C GLN A 343 2.09 -9.15 0.84
N TYR A 344 1.89 -8.87 2.13
CA TYR A 344 2.29 -7.58 2.75
C TYR A 344 3.54 -7.68 3.64
N GLY A 345 4.49 -8.57 3.32
CA GLY A 345 5.62 -8.93 4.19
C GLY A 345 6.48 -7.75 4.66
N TRP A 346 6.68 -6.73 3.81
CA TRP A 346 7.44 -5.53 4.18
C TRP A 346 6.75 -4.67 5.27
N HIS A 347 5.44 -4.80 5.42
CA HIS A 347 4.61 -4.01 6.33
C HIS A 347 4.12 -4.80 7.54
N LEU A 348 3.82 -6.08 7.34
CA LEU A 348 3.24 -7.00 8.31
C LEU A 348 4.02 -8.32 8.23
N PRO A 349 4.80 -8.69 9.26
CA PRO A 349 5.68 -9.86 9.19
C PRO A 349 4.87 -11.16 9.02
N PRO A 350 5.16 -11.99 8.00
CA PRO A 350 4.37 -13.20 7.70
C PRO A 350 4.25 -14.17 8.88
N THR A 351 5.32 -14.31 9.66
CA THR A 351 5.40 -15.23 10.82
C THR A 351 4.67 -14.72 12.06
N ARG A 352 4.29 -13.44 12.12
CA ARG A 352 3.67 -12.80 13.28
C ARG A 352 2.17 -12.50 13.09
N TYR A 353 1.55 -13.03 12.05
CA TYR A 353 0.13 -12.78 11.78
C TYR A 353 -0.81 -13.23 12.91
N ASP A 354 -0.48 -14.35 13.56
CA ASP A 354 -1.27 -14.89 14.67
C ASP A 354 -1.19 -14.03 15.94
N GLU A 355 -0.26 -13.07 15.99
CA GLU A 355 -0.13 -12.15 17.13
C GLU A 355 -1.13 -11.01 17.11
N PHE A 356 -1.75 -10.71 15.96
CA PHE A 356 -2.69 -9.58 15.81
C PHE A 356 -3.98 -9.92 15.07
N SER A 357 -4.14 -11.15 14.59
CA SER A 357 -5.29 -11.57 13.78
C SER A 357 -5.75 -12.98 14.12
N VAL A 358 -6.96 -13.31 13.68
CA VAL A 358 -7.51 -14.68 13.74
C VAL A 358 -7.67 -15.19 12.31
N HIS A 359 -7.30 -16.44 12.05
CA HIS A 359 -7.53 -17.10 10.77
C HIS A 359 -8.64 -18.16 10.90
N MET A 360 -9.57 -18.18 9.96
CA MET A 360 -10.63 -19.19 9.85
C MET A 360 -10.74 -19.68 8.41
N PRO A 361 -10.49 -20.96 8.10
CA PRO A 361 -10.56 -21.44 6.73
C PRO A 361 -11.93 -21.16 6.10
N LYS A 362 -11.95 -20.46 4.96
CA LYS A 362 -13.16 -20.05 4.24
C LYS A 362 -14.12 -21.22 4.01
N GLU A 363 -13.60 -22.34 3.51
CA GLU A 363 -14.37 -23.54 3.18
C GLU A 363 -15.05 -24.13 4.41
N ALA A 364 -14.34 -24.20 5.55
CA ALA A 364 -14.90 -24.73 6.78
C ALA A 364 -16.10 -23.91 7.28
N VAL A 365 -16.06 -22.59 7.10
CA VAL A 365 -17.20 -21.70 7.44
C VAL A 365 -18.34 -21.83 6.43
N VAL A 366 -18.04 -21.86 5.13
CA VAL A 366 -19.06 -21.94 4.07
C VAL A 366 -19.83 -23.24 4.12
N PHE A 367 -19.16 -24.37 4.36
CA PHE A 367 -19.77 -25.70 4.42
C PHE A 367 -20.25 -26.08 5.84
N GLY A 368 -20.23 -25.14 6.80
CA GLY A 368 -20.86 -25.29 8.10
C GLY A 368 -20.07 -26.08 9.15
N GLY A 369 -18.80 -26.42 8.87
CA GLY A 369 -17.90 -27.06 9.83
C GLY A 369 -17.40 -26.12 10.93
N VAL A 370 -17.42 -24.80 10.70
CA VAL A 370 -17.03 -23.77 11.68
C VAL A 370 -18.10 -22.69 11.74
N LYS A 371 -18.49 -22.30 12.97
CA LYS A 371 -19.36 -21.16 13.23
C LYS A 371 -18.51 -19.96 13.65
N ILE A 372 -18.60 -18.84 12.93
CA ILE A 372 -17.71 -17.68 13.12
C ILE A 372 -17.91 -17.12 14.53
N ILE A 373 -19.16 -16.87 14.89
CA ILE A 373 -19.50 -16.15 16.12
C ILE A 373 -19.10 -16.96 17.37
N SER A 374 -19.46 -18.25 17.45
CA SER A 374 -19.11 -19.07 18.62
C SER A 374 -17.60 -19.26 18.76
N THR A 375 -16.87 -19.34 17.64
CA THR A 375 -15.41 -19.44 17.65
C THR A 375 -14.78 -18.16 18.21
N LEU A 376 -15.29 -16.99 17.83
CA LEU A 376 -14.81 -15.70 18.33
C LEU A 376 -15.23 -15.41 19.77
N GLU A 377 -16.38 -15.92 20.22
CA GLU A 377 -16.80 -15.87 21.64
C GLU A 377 -15.87 -16.70 22.54
N ALA A 378 -15.33 -17.80 22.02
CA ALA A 378 -14.41 -18.67 22.75
C ALA A 378 -13.00 -18.09 22.92
N VAL A 379 -12.64 -17.03 22.18
CA VAL A 379 -11.31 -16.40 22.30
C VAL A 379 -11.22 -15.66 23.65
N PRO A 380 -10.23 -16.00 24.52
CA PRO A 380 -10.10 -15.38 25.82
C PRO A 380 -9.91 -13.87 25.74
N GLY A 381 -10.52 -13.12 26.67
CA GLY A 381 -10.46 -11.66 26.65
C GLY A 381 -9.03 -11.08 26.77
N HIS A 382 -8.10 -11.81 27.38
CA HIS A 382 -6.68 -11.40 27.43
C HIS A 382 -5.99 -11.54 26.08
N GLU A 383 -6.27 -12.61 25.33
CA GLU A 383 -5.79 -12.81 23.96
C GLU A 383 -6.30 -11.71 23.02
N VAL A 384 -7.57 -11.34 23.13
CA VAL A 384 -8.15 -10.22 22.36
C VAL A 384 -7.44 -8.90 22.65
N ARG A 385 -7.08 -8.64 23.92
CA ARG A 385 -6.33 -7.42 24.29
C ARG A 385 -4.92 -7.45 23.71
N ARG A 386 -4.21 -8.58 23.81
CA ARG A 386 -2.88 -8.78 23.24
C ARG A 386 -2.88 -8.55 21.72
N MET A 387 -3.83 -9.16 21.01
CA MET A 387 -3.96 -8.99 19.56
C MET A 387 -4.23 -7.55 19.16
N ARG A 388 -5.09 -6.85 19.91
CA ARG A 388 -5.37 -5.44 19.68
C ARG A 388 -4.15 -4.55 19.90
N GLU A 389 -3.39 -4.80 20.97
CA GLU A 389 -2.17 -4.04 21.25
C GLU A 389 -1.17 -4.19 20.11
N ARG A 390 -0.96 -5.42 19.64
CA ARG A 390 -0.08 -5.69 18.49
C ARG A 390 -0.60 -5.08 17.19
N ALA A 391 -1.91 -5.12 16.93
CA ALA A 391 -2.49 -4.43 15.76
C ALA A 391 -2.21 -2.92 15.79
N LEU A 392 -2.34 -2.28 16.95
CA LEU A 392 -2.07 -0.83 17.09
C LEU A 392 -0.58 -0.49 17.05
N GLU A 393 0.30 -1.43 17.38
CA GLU A 393 1.75 -1.32 17.17
C GLU A 393 2.10 -1.34 15.67
N TYR A 394 1.41 -2.16 14.87
CA TYR A 394 1.58 -2.19 13.41
C TYR A 394 0.86 -1.07 12.65
N ALA A 395 -0.04 -0.32 13.30
CA ALA A 395 -0.82 0.75 12.65
C ALA A 395 0.05 1.78 11.86
N PRO A 396 1.21 2.25 12.35
CA PRO A 396 2.09 3.13 11.57
C PRO A 396 2.60 2.49 10.27
N ARG A 397 2.83 1.17 10.24
CA ARG A 397 3.39 0.44 9.09
C ARG A 397 2.42 0.27 7.93
N VAL A 398 1.12 0.44 8.18
CA VAL A 398 0.04 0.27 7.20
C VAL A 398 -0.73 1.56 6.90
N MET A 399 -0.35 2.67 7.53
CA MET A 399 -0.88 4.00 7.25
C MET A 399 0.08 4.80 6.38
N TYR A 400 -0.44 5.86 5.78
CA TYR A 400 0.32 6.74 4.89
C TYR A 400 0.32 8.14 5.49
N ARG A 401 1.47 8.73 5.82
CA ARG A 401 1.51 10.09 6.36
C ARG A 401 1.14 11.09 5.29
N ARG A 402 0.60 12.23 5.71
CA ARG A 402 0.35 13.34 4.78
C ARG A 402 1.69 13.81 4.17
N HIS A 403 1.67 14.22 2.90
CA HIS A 403 2.76 14.98 2.30
C HIS A 403 3.05 16.24 3.14
N GLY A 404 4.32 16.67 3.19
CA GLY A 404 4.77 17.77 4.05
C GLY A 404 4.48 17.51 5.54
N SER A 405 4.59 16.26 5.99
CA SER A 405 4.52 15.91 7.40
C SER A 405 5.74 16.46 8.16
N SER A 406 5.55 16.75 9.45
CA SER A 406 6.61 17.27 10.31
C SER A 406 7.81 16.33 10.37
N GLU A 407 9.01 16.88 10.46
CA GLU A 407 10.27 16.15 10.67
C GLU A 407 10.21 15.20 11.88
N GLU A 408 9.65 15.66 13.01
CA GLU A 408 9.44 14.82 14.21
C GLU A 408 8.66 13.52 13.89
N LEU A 409 7.62 13.60 13.05
CA LEU A 409 6.87 12.42 12.62
C LEU A 409 7.68 11.56 11.66
N ARG A 410 8.52 12.19 10.82
CA ARG A 410 9.35 11.51 9.84
C ARG A 410 10.41 10.62 10.48
N GLU A 411 11.03 11.13 11.52
CA GLU A 411 12.08 10.45 12.28
C GLU A 411 11.52 9.40 13.24
N ALA A 412 10.37 9.69 13.87
CA ALA A 412 9.82 8.81 14.90
C ALA A 412 9.20 7.52 14.34
N VAL A 413 8.65 7.54 13.12
CA VAL A 413 7.96 6.38 12.55
C VAL A 413 8.17 6.28 11.05
N LYS A 414 8.42 5.07 10.55
CA LYS A 414 8.31 4.72 9.13
C LYS A 414 6.85 4.38 8.80
N ASP A 415 6.32 5.03 7.77
CA ASP A 415 4.99 4.74 7.24
C ASP A 415 5.04 3.74 6.09
N ALA A 416 3.89 3.43 5.49
CA ALA A 416 3.82 2.49 4.38
C ALA A 416 4.64 2.95 3.14
N VAL A 417 4.79 4.25 2.86
CA VAL A 417 5.67 4.67 1.74
C VAL A 417 7.11 4.36 2.07
N ASP A 418 7.56 4.71 3.29
CA ASP A 418 8.96 4.51 3.68
C ASP A 418 9.34 3.02 3.66
N LEU A 419 8.47 2.16 4.20
CA LEU A 419 8.69 0.71 4.22
C LEU A 419 8.68 0.10 2.81
N ALA A 420 7.79 0.58 1.93
CA ALA A 420 7.74 0.13 0.55
C ALA A 420 9.03 0.52 -0.20
N VAL A 421 9.50 1.75 -0.03
CA VAL A 421 10.74 2.22 -0.68
C VAL A 421 11.97 1.51 -0.12
N ASP A 422 12.05 1.32 1.20
CA ASP A 422 13.14 0.54 1.81
C ASP A 422 13.13 -0.91 1.32
N GLY A 423 11.94 -1.51 1.14
CA GLY A 423 11.77 -2.84 0.55
C GLY A 423 12.24 -2.91 -0.90
N VAL A 424 11.85 -1.93 -1.73
CA VAL A 424 12.34 -1.79 -3.10
C VAL A 424 13.86 -1.71 -3.14
N LEU A 425 14.47 -0.85 -2.32
CA LEU A 425 15.92 -0.68 -2.29
C LEU A 425 16.63 -1.99 -1.89
N ARG A 426 16.10 -2.73 -0.90
CA ARG A 426 16.61 -4.06 -0.55
C ARG A 426 16.49 -5.03 -1.72
N ARG A 427 15.32 -5.12 -2.35
CA ARG A 427 15.06 -6.02 -3.49
C ARG A 427 15.96 -5.69 -4.69
N ILE A 428 16.15 -4.42 -4.99
CA ILE A 428 17.05 -3.97 -6.06
C ILE A 428 18.48 -4.40 -5.73
N ARG A 429 19.01 -4.08 -4.54
CA ARG A 429 20.36 -4.50 -4.15
C ARG A 429 20.55 -6.01 -4.28
N TRP A 430 19.60 -6.81 -3.79
CA TRP A 430 19.62 -8.26 -3.94
C TRP A 430 19.72 -8.69 -5.41
N ARG A 431 18.87 -8.12 -6.27
CA ARG A 431 18.86 -8.46 -7.70
C ARG A 431 20.14 -8.05 -8.41
N THR A 432 20.64 -6.87 -8.11
CA THR A 432 21.84 -6.34 -8.78
C THR A 432 23.09 -7.09 -8.34
N SER A 433 23.20 -7.46 -7.06
CA SER A 433 24.28 -8.32 -6.60
C SER A 433 24.20 -9.72 -7.23
N ALA A 434 23.00 -10.30 -7.38
CA ALA A 434 22.83 -11.58 -8.08
C ALA A 434 23.29 -11.52 -9.56
N LEU A 435 23.06 -10.40 -10.24
CA LEU A 435 23.58 -10.17 -11.60
C LEU A 435 25.10 -10.05 -11.63
N GLU A 436 25.67 -9.28 -10.70
CA GLU A 436 27.12 -9.06 -10.58
C GLU A 436 27.87 -10.36 -10.23
N GLU A 437 27.27 -11.23 -9.41
CA GLU A 437 27.79 -12.55 -9.05
C GLU A 437 27.64 -13.60 -10.17
N GLY A 438 26.94 -13.29 -11.26
CA GLY A 438 26.65 -14.24 -12.34
C GLY A 438 25.66 -15.34 -11.93
N ARG A 439 24.76 -15.05 -10.98
CA ARG A 439 23.78 -15.99 -10.39
C ARG A 439 22.34 -15.47 -10.54
N PRO A 440 21.86 -15.24 -11.78
CA PRO A 440 20.58 -14.58 -12.04
C PRO A 440 19.36 -15.35 -11.48
N GLU A 441 19.47 -16.66 -11.26
CA GLU A 441 18.43 -17.48 -10.65
C GLU A 441 18.04 -17.01 -9.23
N ARG A 442 18.98 -16.41 -8.49
CA ARG A 442 18.74 -15.85 -7.15
C ARG A 442 17.78 -14.65 -7.17
N MET A 443 17.61 -13.98 -8.30
CA MET A 443 16.68 -12.85 -8.39
C MET A 443 15.20 -13.25 -8.22
N TYR A 444 14.90 -14.53 -8.41
CA TYR A 444 13.54 -15.07 -8.39
C TYR A 444 13.19 -15.76 -7.07
N THR A 445 14.13 -15.89 -6.14
CA THR A 445 13.87 -16.42 -4.80
C THR A 445 13.24 -15.31 -3.95
N GLN A 446 12.03 -15.51 -3.42
CA GLN A 446 11.29 -14.56 -2.57
C GLN A 446 11.87 -14.42 -1.15
N GLU A 447 13.19 -14.54 -1.00
CA GLU A 447 13.89 -14.44 0.28
C GLU A 447 13.84 -13.00 0.87
N ASP A 448 13.44 -12.01 0.07
CA ASP A 448 13.23 -10.63 0.48
C ASP A 448 11.90 -10.39 1.25
N GLU A 449 11.05 -11.41 1.38
CA GLU A 449 9.76 -11.34 2.09
C GLU A 449 9.85 -11.68 3.58
N SER A 450 10.89 -12.39 4.01
CA SER A 450 11.15 -12.73 5.41
C SER A 450 12.01 -11.65 6.08
N VAL A 451 11.39 -10.55 6.49
CA VAL A 451 12.03 -9.63 7.44
C VAL A 451 11.95 -10.28 8.82
N GLU A 452 12.99 -11.04 9.19
CA GLU A 452 13.27 -11.36 10.59
C GLU A 452 13.82 -10.08 11.26
N GLU A 453 12.93 -9.29 11.86
CA GLU A 453 13.28 -8.26 12.86
C GLU A 453 12.83 -8.69 14.26
#